data_AF-A0A2S8EVH9-F1
#
_entry.id   AF-A0A2S8EVH9-F1
#
_cell.length_a   1.000
_cell.length_b   1.000
_cell.length_c   1.000
_cell.angle_alpha   90.00
_cell.angle_beta   90.00
_cell.angle_gamma   90.00
#
_symmetry.space_group_name_H-M   'P 1'
#
loop_
_entity.id
_entity.type
_entity.pdbx_description
1 polymer ?
#
loop_
_entity_poly.entity_id
_entity_poly.type
_entity_poly.pdbx_seq_one_letter_code
_entity_poly.pdbx_strand_id
1 'polypeptide(L)'
;MKPINRTFTAFALATALGLGGGLAAAPAQAGGSLSVELNPRNADEERAMRIGLGIYALVQGANQRANVEQRGNGNAAAIGQRGHGNYGAVHQEGDGHDASLRQSGNNNAYGIFQFGEGASGHATQRGNGGTGMLIQYGWK
;
A
#
# COMPACT_ATOMS: atom_id res chain seq x y z
N MET A 1 4.97 23.23 22.42
CA MET A 1 4.14 22.72 21.32
C MET A 1 5.08 22.26 20.21
N LYS A 2 5.12 20.95 19.92
CA LYS A 2 6.08 20.34 18.98
C LYS A 2 5.50 20.41 17.55
N PRO A 3 6.25 20.86 16.53
CA PRO A 3 5.71 21.10 15.20
C PRO A 3 5.23 19.79 14.54
N ILE A 4 4.11 19.90 13.81
CA ILE A 4 3.41 18.79 13.16
C ILE A 4 4.08 18.53 11.80
N ASN A 5 4.93 17.51 11.72
CA ASN A 5 5.51 17.07 10.45
C ASN A 5 4.52 16.16 9.71
N ARG A 6 3.82 16.73 8.72
CA ARG A 6 2.98 16.01 7.76
C ARG A 6 3.86 15.52 6.61
N THR A 7 4.40 14.32 6.68
CA THR A 7 5.12 13.75 5.52
C THR A 7 4.08 13.18 4.54
N PHE A 8 3.67 14.00 3.57
CA PHE A 8 2.93 13.55 2.40
C PHE A 8 3.93 13.13 1.32
N THR A 9 4.23 11.84 1.20
CA THR A 9 5.06 11.35 0.09
C THR A 9 4.17 11.00 -1.09
N ALA A 10 3.73 12.01 -1.85
CA ALA A 10 3.06 11.78 -3.12
C ALA A 10 4.13 11.53 -4.20
N PHE A 11 4.32 10.28 -4.62
CA PHE A 11 5.05 9.99 -5.86
C PHE A 11 4.08 10.08 -7.02
N ALA A 12 4.04 11.23 -7.70
CA ALA A 12 3.49 11.34 -9.05
C ALA A 12 4.66 11.23 -10.03
N LEU A 13 4.88 10.04 -10.61
CA LEU A 13 5.80 9.90 -11.73
C LEU A 13 5.04 10.26 -13.01
N ALA A 14 5.19 11.50 -13.46
CA ALA A 14 4.78 11.93 -14.79
C ALA A 14 6.04 12.13 -15.65
N THR A 15 6.29 11.21 -16.58
CA THR A 15 7.17 11.43 -17.75
C THR A 15 6.24 11.65 -18.94
N ALA A 16 6.31 12.68 -19.79
CA ALA A 16 7.41 13.55 -20.14
C ALA A 16 6.90 14.90 -20.71
N LEU A 17 7.61 15.99 -20.45
CA LEU A 17 7.61 17.17 -21.34
C LEU A 17 9.04 17.30 -21.88
N GLY A 18 9.21 16.95 -23.15
CA GLY A 18 10.46 17.10 -23.87
C GLY A 18 10.74 18.57 -24.20
N LEU A 19 11.97 19.00 -23.94
CA LEU A 19 12.54 20.20 -24.53
C LEU A 19 13.75 19.78 -25.37
N GLY A 20 13.59 19.85 -26.70
CA GLY A 20 14.71 19.99 -27.65
C GLY A 20 15.31 18.71 -28.24
N GLY A 21 14.83 18.36 -29.45
CA GLY A 21 15.66 17.75 -30.51
C GLY A 21 15.92 16.25 -30.44
N GLY A 22 15.29 15.48 -31.34
CA GLY A 22 15.74 14.14 -31.71
C GLY A 22 14.74 13.02 -31.38
N LEU A 23 14.34 12.31 -32.42
CA LEU A 23 13.34 11.24 -32.48
C LEU A 23 13.49 10.16 -31.38
N ALA A 24 12.51 10.09 -30.48
CA ALA A 24 11.85 8.85 -30.10
C ALA A 24 10.47 9.25 -29.58
N ALA A 25 9.41 8.85 -30.29
CA ALA A 25 8.08 8.85 -29.71
C ALA A 25 8.15 7.88 -28.53
N ALA A 26 8.35 8.40 -27.32
CA ALA A 26 8.02 7.64 -26.13
C ALA A 26 6.55 7.23 -26.33
N PRO A 27 6.22 5.92 -26.31
CA PRO A 27 4.83 5.55 -26.32
C PRO A 27 4.16 6.35 -25.21
N ALA A 28 3.02 6.95 -25.51
CA ALA A 28 2.18 7.53 -24.50
C ALA A 28 1.75 6.38 -23.59
N GLN A 29 2.56 6.05 -22.58
CA GLN A 29 2.04 5.47 -21.35
C GLN A 29 1.23 6.60 -20.70
N ALA A 30 0.03 6.79 -21.25
CA ALA A 30 -1.07 7.40 -20.55
C ALA A 30 -1.31 6.46 -19.37
N GLY A 31 -0.73 6.80 -18.23
CA GLY A 31 -1.03 6.12 -16.99
C GLY A 31 -0.23 6.67 -15.82
N GLY A 32 -0.96 7.09 -14.79
CA GLY A 32 -0.43 7.62 -13.54
C GLY A 32 -0.77 6.71 -12.37
N SER A 33 -0.07 6.91 -11.25
CA SER A 33 -0.51 6.33 -9.98
C SER A 33 -0.46 7.36 -8.86
N LEU A 34 -1.42 7.27 -7.96
CA LEU A 34 -1.50 8.02 -6.71
C LEU A 34 -1.29 7.06 -5.55
N SER A 35 -0.30 7.32 -4.70
CA SER A 35 -0.05 6.55 -3.49
C SER A 35 -0.26 7.43 -2.25
N VAL A 36 -1.05 6.93 -1.30
CA VAL A 36 -1.33 7.57 -0.02
C VAL A 36 -0.95 6.60 1.07
N GLU A 37 0.09 6.94 1.82
CA GLU A 37 0.49 6.18 3.00
C GLU A 37 -0.05 6.87 4.27
N LEU A 38 -0.82 6.11 5.05
CA LEU A 38 -1.37 6.52 6.33
C LEU A 38 -0.62 5.79 7.43
N ASN A 39 0.18 6.55 8.19
CA ASN A 39 0.84 6.07 9.39
C ASN A 39 0.25 6.80 10.61
N PRO A 40 -0.17 6.07 11.65
CA PRO A 40 -0.73 6.65 12.86
C PRO A 40 0.33 7.45 13.59
N ARG A 41 -0.08 8.58 14.15
CA ARG A 41 0.82 9.53 14.82
C ARG A 41 0.77 9.37 16.33
N ASN A 42 -0.35 8.88 16.85
CA ASN A 42 -0.64 8.73 18.27
C ASN A 42 -1.28 7.35 18.55
N ALA A 43 -1.29 6.96 19.83
CA ALA A 43 -1.87 5.69 20.28
C ALA A 43 -3.36 5.52 19.92
N ASP A 44 -4.14 6.60 19.89
CA ASP A 44 -5.57 6.56 19.53
C ASP A 44 -5.78 6.28 18.03
N GLU A 45 -5.00 6.93 17.16
CA GLU A 45 -5.01 6.64 15.72
C GLU A 45 -4.52 5.23 15.43
N GLU A 46 -3.50 4.77 16.16
CA GLU A 46 -3.01 3.39 16.04
C GLU A 46 -4.12 2.38 16.39
N ARG A 47 -4.81 2.59 17.51
CA ARG A 47 -5.95 1.76 17.92
C ARG A 47 -7.07 1.80 16.89
N ALA A 48 -7.45 2.99 16.42
CA ALA A 48 -8.50 3.14 15.41
C ALA A 48 -8.13 2.43 14.11
N MET A 49 -6.89 2.56 13.64
CA MET A 49 -6.42 1.89 12.42
C MET A 49 -6.34 0.37 12.61
N ARG A 50 -5.87 -0.12 13.77
CA ARG A 50 -5.90 -1.56 14.09
C ARG A 50 -7.31 -2.11 14.10
N ILE A 51 -8.25 -1.39 14.70
CA ILE A 51 -9.67 -1.78 14.73
C ILE A 51 -10.21 -1.79 13.30
N GLY A 52 -9.94 -0.75 12.51
CA GLY A 52 -10.36 -0.68 11.11
C GLY A 52 -9.83 -1.85 10.28
N LEU A 53 -8.53 -2.16 10.40
CA LEU A 53 -7.91 -3.32 9.75
C LEU A 53 -8.47 -4.66 10.26
N GLY A 54 -8.81 -4.75 11.55
CA GLY A 54 -9.44 -5.93 12.15
C GLY A 54 -10.89 -6.13 11.69
N ILE A 55 -11.69 -5.06 11.62
CA ILE A 55 -13.04 -5.10 11.04
C ILE A 55 -12.97 -5.49 9.57
N TYR A 56 -12.03 -4.92 8.82
CA TYR A 56 -11.79 -5.31 7.43
C TYR A 56 -11.47 -6.80 7.30
N ALA A 57 -10.62 -7.34 8.18
CA ALA A 57 -10.32 -8.77 8.23
C ALA A 57 -11.59 -9.61 8.41
N LEU A 58 -12.44 -9.22 9.37
CA LEU A 58 -13.68 -9.94 9.69
C LEU A 58 -14.67 -9.90 8.52
N VAL A 59 -14.84 -8.75 7.87
CA VAL A 59 -15.72 -8.61 6.70
C VAL A 59 -15.25 -9.46 5.53
N GLN A 60 -13.93 -9.59 5.35
CA GLN A 60 -13.35 -10.45 4.32
C GLN A 60 -13.27 -11.93 4.72
N GLY A 61 -13.81 -12.31 5.88
CA GLY A 61 -13.73 -13.68 6.39
C GLY A 61 -12.30 -14.14 6.71
N ALA A 62 -11.36 -13.20 6.80
CA ALA A 62 -9.95 -13.46 7.04
C ALA A 62 -9.69 -13.66 8.53
N ASN A 63 -9.85 -14.90 8.99
CA ASN A 63 -9.40 -15.33 10.32
C ASN A 63 -7.87 -15.53 10.38
N GLN A 64 -7.13 -15.06 9.38
CA GLN A 64 -5.70 -15.34 9.22
C GLN A 64 -4.85 -14.08 9.46
N ARG A 65 -3.64 -14.32 9.98
CA ARG A 65 -2.63 -13.27 10.25
C ARG A 65 -2.14 -12.57 8.98
N ALA A 66 -2.33 -13.17 7.82
CA ALA A 66 -2.05 -12.61 6.52
C ALA A 66 -3.26 -12.87 5.61
N ASN A 67 -3.75 -11.83 4.95
CA ASN A 67 -4.83 -11.93 3.97
C ASN A 67 -4.42 -11.28 2.66
N VAL A 68 -4.65 -11.98 1.55
CA VAL A 68 -4.43 -11.47 0.20
C VAL A 68 -5.73 -11.67 -0.57
N GLU A 69 -6.32 -10.57 -1.01
CA GLU A 69 -7.49 -10.57 -1.88
C GLU A 69 -7.11 -9.89 -3.20
N GLN A 70 -7.32 -10.58 -4.32
CA GLN A 70 -7.01 -10.08 -5.65
C GLN A 70 -8.25 -10.25 -6.53
N ARG A 71 -8.73 -9.16 -7.12
CA ARG A 71 -9.86 -9.13 -8.05
C ARG A 71 -9.39 -8.48 -9.34
N GLY A 72 -9.41 -9.23 -10.45
CA GLY A 72 -8.92 -8.80 -11.76
C GLY A 72 -7.82 -9.72 -12.30
N ASN A 73 -7.10 -9.29 -13.32
CA ASN A 73 -6.17 -10.10 -14.09
C ASN A 73 -4.72 -9.62 -13.95
N GLY A 74 -3.78 -10.57 -13.85
CA GLY A 74 -2.34 -10.24 -13.83
C GLY A 74 -1.85 -9.58 -12.54
N ASN A 75 -2.58 -9.72 -11.44
CA ASN A 75 -2.19 -9.20 -10.13
C ASN A 75 -1.22 -10.16 -9.42
N ALA A 76 -0.23 -9.61 -8.72
CA ALA A 76 0.70 -10.33 -7.86
C ALA A 76 0.71 -9.72 -6.46
N ALA A 77 0.63 -10.56 -5.42
CA ALA A 77 0.67 -10.12 -4.04
C ALA A 77 1.42 -11.11 -3.14
N ALA A 78 2.26 -10.59 -2.24
CA ALA A 78 3.00 -11.39 -1.27
C ALA A 78 3.01 -10.75 0.12
N ILE A 79 2.79 -11.55 1.16
CA ILE A 79 2.93 -11.14 2.56
C ILE A 79 3.98 -12.01 3.25
N GLY A 80 5.08 -11.39 3.69
CA GLY A 80 6.13 -12.01 4.48
C GLY A 80 6.14 -11.49 5.92
N GLN A 81 5.77 -12.32 6.88
CA GLN A 81 5.75 -11.96 8.30
C GLN A 81 6.82 -12.72 9.08
N ARG A 82 7.59 -12.01 9.92
CA ARG A 82 8.55 -12.59 10.86
C ARG A 82 8.28 -12.06 12.26
N GLY A 83 7.96 -12.95 13.20
CA GLY A 83 7.58 -12.63 14.58
C GLY A 83 6.17 -13.11 14.92
N HIS A 84 5.61 -12.66 16.05
CA HIS A 84 4.31 -13.11 16.56
C HIS A 84 3.27 -11.98 16.58
N GLY A 85 2.01 -12.33 16.33
CA GLY A 85 0.88 -11.40 16.45
C GLY A 85 0.79 -10.34 15.35
N ASN A 86 1.54 -10.49 14.25
CA ASN A 86 1.44 -9.57 13.12
C ASN A 86 0.15 -9.82 12.33
N TYR A 87 -0.43 -8.75 11.80
CA TYR A 87 -1.54 -8.75 10.87
C TYR A 87 -1.13 -8.03 9.58
N GLY A 88 -1.36 -8.66 8.43
CA GLY A 88 -1.10 -8.11 7.12
C GLY A 88 -2.31 -8.32 6.22
N ALA A 89 -2.74 -7.28 5.52
CA ALA A 89 -3.77 -7.36 4.50
C ALA A 89 -3.26 -6.75 3.20
N VAL A 90 -3.51 -7.43 2.09
CA VAL A 90 -3.32 -6.90 0.74
C VAL A 90 -4.62 -7.09 0.00
N HIS A 91 -5.15 -6.00 -0.55
CA HIS A 91 -6.34 -5.98 -1.39
C HIS A 91 -5.98 -5.32 -2.71
N GLN A 92 -6.20 -6.02 -3.81
CA GLN A 92 -5.94 -5.55 -5.17
C GLN A 92 -7.23 -5.67 -5.98
N GLU A 93 -7.71 -4.57 -6.52
CA GLU A 93 -8.91 -4.53 -7.37
C GLU A 93 -8.62 -3.78 -8.66
N GLY A 94 -8.46 -4.54 -9.75
CA GLY A 94 -7.97 -4.02 -11.03
C GLY A 94 -6.99 -4.96 -11.72
N ASP A 95 -6.27 -4.46 -12.72
CA ASP A 95 -5.37 -5.26 -13.55
C ASP A 95 -3.90 -4.85 -13.40
N GLY A 96 -3.01 -5.86 -13.40
CA GLY A 96 -1.55 -5.65 -13.42
C GLY A 96 -0.97 -5.05 -12.14
N HIS A 97 -1.59 -5.31 -10.99
CA HIS A 97 -1.08 -4.84 -9.69
C HIS A 97 0.06 -5.70 -9.16
N ASP A 98 1.02 -5.08 -8.49
CA ASP A 98 2.08 -5.77 -7.74
C ASP A 98 2.13 -5.24 -6.30
N ALA A 99 2.00 -6.12 -5.32
CA ALA A 99 2.10 -5.78 -3.91
C ALA A 99 3.05 -6.70 -3.15
N SER A 100 3.91 -6.11 -2.32
CA SER A 100 4.63 -6.86 -1.30
C SER A 100 4.57 -6.19 0.06
N LEU A 101 4.18 -6.97 1.07
CA LEU A 101 4.18 -6.56 2.46
C LEU A 101 5.19 -7.40 3.24
N ARG A 102 6.19 -6.76 3.84
CA ARG A 102 7.16 -7.43 4.72
C ARG A 102 7.11 -6.86 6.13
N GLN A 103 6.69 -7.67 7.10
CA GLN A 103 6.63 -7.29 8.51
C GLN A 103 7.66 -8.06 9.32
N SER A 104 8.49 -7.34 10.08
CA SER A 104 9.51 -7.93 10.96
C SER A 104 9.40 -7.34 12.37
N GLY A 105 9.11 -8.21 13.35
CA GLY A 105 8.88 -7.88 14.75
C GLY A 105 7.51 -8.39 15.22
N ASN A 106 7.00 -7.90 16.34
CA ASN A 106 5.78 -8.42 16.96
C ASN A 106 4.62 -7.43 16.95
N ASN A 107 3.39 -7.94 16.90
CA ASN A 107 2.14 -7.18 16.96
C ASN A 107 2.00 -6.07 15.91
N ASN A 108 2.64 -6.17 14.75
CA ASN A 108 2.52 -5.17 13.69
C ASN A 108 1.21 -5.35 12.90
N ALA A 109 0.60 -4.27 12.41
CA ALA A 109 -0.59 -4.30 11.56
C ALA A 109 -0.38 -3.44 10.30
N TYR A 110 -0.55 -3.99 9.11
CA TYR A 110 -0.42 -3.18 7.89
C TYR A 110 -1.41 -3.63 6.82
N GLY A 111 -2.00 -2.66 6.12
CA GLY A 111 -2.87 -2.89 4.97
C GLY A 111 -2.31 -2.26 3.70
N ILE A 112 -2.29 -2.99 2.59
CA ILE A 112 -2.05 -2.44 1.25
C ILE A 112 -3.35 -2.57 0.46
N PHE A 113 -3.84 -1.47 -0.09
CA PHE A 113 -5.06 -1.42 -0.90
C PHE A 113 -4.71 -0.79 -2.24
N GLN A 114 -4.78 -1.56 -3.32
CA GLN A 114 -4.46 -1.12 -4.67
C GLN A 114 -5.70 -1.22 -5.54
N PHE A 115 -5.92 -0.18 -6.35
CA PHE A 115 -7.07 -0.07 -7.22
C PHE A 115 -6.64 0.39 -8.62
N GLY A 116 -7.41 0.00 -9.65
CA GLY A 116 -7.29 0.51 -11.02
C GLY A 116 -6.33 -0.29 -11.91
N GLU A 117 -5.30 0.34 -12.50
CA GLU A 117 -4.35 -0.36 -13.37
C GLU A 117 -2.89 -0.08 -13.00
N GLY A 118 -2.05 -1.12 -12.99
CA GLY A 118 -0.59 -0.97 -12.93
C GLY A 118 -0.02 -0.44 -11.61
N ALA A 119 -0.80 -0.45 -10.52
CA ALA A 119 -0.31 -0.04 -9.20
C ALA A 119 0.75 -1.02 -8.64
N SER A 120 1.95 -0.51 -8.31
CA SER A 120 3.02 -1.25 -7.63
C SER A 120 3.29 -0.70 -6.23
N GLY A 121 3.08 -1.51 -5.19
CA GLY A 121 3.03 -1.07 -3.79
C GLY A 121 3.86 -1.97 -2.90
N HIS A 122 4.94 -1.43 -2.33
CA HIS A 122 5.85 -2.17 -1.48
C HIS A 122 5.88 -1.54 -0.09
N ALA A 123 5.45 -2.30 0.93
CA ALA A 123 5.52 -1.86 2.31
C ALA A 123 6.43 -2.75 3.14
N THR A 124 7.33 -2.14 3.91
CA THR A 124 8.18 -2.84 4.86
C THR A 124 8.00 -2.24 6.25
N GLN A 125 7.45 -3.01 7.17
CA GLN A 125 7.25 -2.61 8.56
C GLN A 125 8.27 -3.33 9.45
N ARG A 126 9.13 -2.56 10.12
CA ARG A 126 10.10 -3.07 11.10
C ARG A 126 9.82 -2.47 12.46
N GLY A 127 9.78 -3.30 13.50
CA GLY A 127 9.54 -2.86 14.88
C GLY A 127 8.46 -3.67 15.58
N ASN A 128 8.04 -3.21 16.76
CA ASN A 128 6.95 -3.82 17.52
C ASN A 128 5.77 -2.85 17.57
N GLY A 129 4.57 -3.34 17.30
CA GLY A 129 3.34 -2.56 17.41
C GLY A 129 3.09 -1.56 16.28
N GLY A 130 3.93 -1.52 15.24
CA GLY A 130 3.73 -0.59 14.13
C GLY A 130 2.38 -0.85 13.46
N THR A 131 1.61 0.20 13.21
CA THR A 131 0.39 0.13 12.39
C THR A 131 0.54 1.05 11.19
N GLY A 132 -0.03 0.70 10.03
CA GLY A 132 0.01 1.55 8.85
C GLY A 132 -0.88 1.06 7.72
N MET A 133 -1.08 1.89 6.71
CA MET A 133 -1.87 1.55 5.54
C MET A 133 -1.33 2.26 4.30
N LEU A 134 -1.20 1.55 3.20
CA LEU A 134 -0.90 2.10 1.88
C LEU A 134 -2.14 1.96 1.00
N ILE A 135 -2.61 3.07 0.44
CA ILE A 135 -3.66 3.08 -0.58
C ILE A 135 -3.01 3.55 -1.88
N GLN A 136 -3.17 2.79 -2.94
CA GLN A 136 -2.66 3.14 -4.26
C GLN A 136 -3.78 3.06 -5.29
N TYR A 137 -3.85 4.05 -6.16
CA TYR A 137 -4.80 4.10 -7.27
C TYR A 137 -4.01 4.34 -8.56
N GLY A 138 -4.07 3.41 -9.50
CA GLY A 138 -3.43 3.51 -10.81
C GLY A 138 -4.45 3.67 -11.93
N TRP A 139 -4.10 4.38 -13.00
CA TRP A 139 -4.97 4.54 -14.18
C TRP A 139 -4.14 4.61 -15.46
N LYS A 140 -4.82 4.52 -16.61
CA LYS A 140 -4.29 4.93 -17.92
C LYS A 140 -4.77 6.34 -18.29
#